data_AF-A0A1L8Q546-F1
#
_entry.id   AF-A0A1L8Q546-F1
#
_cell.length_a   1.000
_cell.length_b   1.000
_cell.length_c   1.000
_cell.angle_alpha   90.00
_cell.angle_beta   90.00
_cell.angle_gamma   90.00
#
_symmetry.space_group_name_H-M   'P 1'
#
loop_
_entity.id
_entity.type
_entity.pdbx_description
1 polymer ?
#
loop_
_entity_poly.entity_id
_entity_poly.type
_entity_poly.pdbx_seq_one_letter_code
_entity_poly.pdbx_strand_id
1 'polypeptide(L)'
;MNKFLRLLFVLVIIAMLGASILQIFFPSYMGSHSGYGISAGWQREIGIWNLAVLIIILAINIKYDWFYLRIALLALIIGGIGIGTNHLLNYMEYHSPVNAIGAFENYLLAIGWIVGWLIERHSIKKLNASK
;
A
#
# COMPACT_ATOMS: atom_id res chain seq x y z
N MET A 1 -3.77 -16.25 7.93
CA MET A 1 -4.08 -15.26 6.88
C MET A 1 -4.84 -15.89 5.73
N ASN A 2 -6.06 -15.39 5.51
CA ASN A 2 -6.95 -15.77 4.42
C ASN A 2 -6.35 -15.44 3.05
N LYS A 3 -6.83 -16.16 2.03
CA LYS A 3 -6.33 -16.06 0.65
C LYS A 3 -6.53 -14.67 0.05
N PHE A 4 -7.59 -13.96 0.45
CA PHE A 4 -7.89 -12.62 -0.05
C PHE A 4 -6.84 -11.60 0.41
N LEU A 5 -6.47 -11.59 1.70
CA LEU A 5 -5.37 -10.76 2.20
C LEU A 5 -4.03 -11.11 1.55
N ARG A 6 -3.74 -12.39 1.33
CA ARG A 6 -2.52 -12.82 0.61
C ARG A 6 -2.46 -12.23 -0.80
N LEU A 7 -3.57 -12.26 -1.53
CA LEU A 7 -3.66 -11.66 -2.86
C LEU A 7 -3.39 -10.15 -2.81
N LEU A 8 -4.04 -9.43 -1.89
CA LEU A 8 -3.82 -7.98 -1.73
C LEU A 8 -2.36 -7.66 -1.36
N PHE A 9 -1.71 -8.49 -0.55
CA PHE A 9 -0.30 -8.35 -0.23
C PHE A 9 0.62 -8.58 -1.42
N VAL A 10 0.31 -9.55 -2.30
CA VAL A 10 1.07 -9.72 -3.55
C VAL A 10 0.92 -8.48 -4.44
N LEU A 11 -0.29 -7.97 -4.59
CA LEU A 11 -0.56 -6.79 -5.43
C LEU A 11 0.21 -5.56 -4.94
N VAL A 12 0.14 -5.26 -3.64
CA VAL A 12 0.87 -4.10 -3.08
C VAL A 12 2.39 -4.31 -3.10
N ILE A 13 2.89 -5.55 -2.97
CA ILE A 13 4.32 -5.83 -3.12
C ILE A 13 4.80 -5.46 -4.53
N ILE A 14 4.07 -5.88 -5.56
CA ILE A 14 4.41 -5.57 -6.95
C ILE A 14 4.38 -4.06 -7.19
N ALA A 15 3.30 -3.39 -6.74
CA ALA A 15 3.15 -1.95 -6.90
C ALA A 15 4.27 -1.15 -6.20
N MET A 16 4.55 -1.47 -4.93
CA MET A 16 5.58 -0.78 -4.15
C MET A 16 6.98 -1.05 -4.67
N LEU A 17 7.28 -2.28 -5.11
CA LEU A 17 8.59 -2.60 -5.70
C LEU A 17 8.80 -1.86 -7.02
N GLY A 18 7.80 -1.83 -7.89
CA GLY A 18 7.83 -1.05 -9.13
C GLY A 18 8.01 0.44 -8.85
N ALA A 19 7.23 0.98 -7.91
CA ALA A 19 7.35 2.38 -7.48
C ALA A 19 8.74 2.70 -6.90
N SER A 20 9.30 1.83 -6.04
CA SER A 20 10.65 2.00 -5.49
C SER A 20 11.71 2.06 -6.59
N ILE A 21 11.67 1.16 -7.57
CA ILE A 21 12.64 1.16 -8.68
C ILE A 21 12.53 2.47 -9.47
N LEU A 22 11.32 2.86 -9.86
CA LEU A 22 11.11 4.07 -10.65
C LEU A 22 11.49 5.34 -9.88
N GLN A 23 11.16 5.43 -8.60
CA GLN A 23 11.44 6.61 -7.78
C GLN A 23 12.92 6.76 -7.43
N ILE A 24 13.64 5.65 -7.19
CA ILE A 24 15.06 5.68 -6.84
C ILE A 24 15.92 5.97 -8.07
N PHE A 25 15.69 5.25 -9.17
CA PHE A 25 16.55 5.26 -10.34
C PHE A 25 16.07 6.20 -11.45
N PHE A 26 14.77 6.49 -11.52
CA PHE A 26 14.16 7.34 -12.54
C PHE A 26 13.29 8.47 -11.97
N PRO A 27 13.77 9.25 -10.97
CA PRO A 27 12.96 10.25 -10.28
C PRO A 27 12.39 11.32 -11.22
N SER A 28 13.14 11.75 -12.23
CA SER A 28 12.67 12.73 -13.23
C SER A 28 11.52 12.19 -14.08
N TYR A 29 11.52 10.89 -14.39
CA TYR A 29 10.42 10.25 -15.11
C TYR A 29 9.15 10.25 -14.24
N MET A 30 9.27 9.84 -12.97
CA MET A 30 8.14 9.86 -12.03
C MET A 30 7.59 11.27 -11.81
N GLY A 31 8.48 12.25 -11.62
CA GLY A 31 8.10 13.63 -11.39
C GLY A 31 7.42 14.30 -12.58
N SER A 32 7.89 14.04 -13.80
CA SER A 32 7.34 14.63 -15.03
C SER A 32 5.96 14.11 -15.43
N HIS A 33 5.57 12.93 -14.95
CA HIS A 33 4.28 12.32 -15.26
C HIS A 33 3.24 12.46 -14.14
N SER A 34 3.62 13.04 -12.99
CA SER A 34 2.73 13.26 -11.86
C SER A 34 2.50 14.75 -11.62
N GLY A 35 1.39 15.09 -10.97
CA GLY A 35 1.09 16.45 -10.52
C GLY A 35 2.04 16.99 -9.45
N TYR A 36 2.93 16.14 -8.90
CA TYR A 36 3.88 16.54 -7.86
C TYR A 36 5.13 17.27 -8.40
N GLY A 37 5.36 17.21 -9.72
CA GLY A 37 6.57 17.75 -10.33
C GLY A 37 7.85 16.99 -9.95
N ILE A 38 9.00 17.53 -10.37
CA ILE A 38 10.30 16.86 -10.22
C ILE A 38 10.97 17.33 -8.93
N SER A 39 11.29 16.37 -8.04
CA SER A 39 12.00 16.59 -6.78
C SER A 39 12.78 15.33 -6.41
N ALA A 40 13.95 15.13 -7.05
CA ALA A 40 14.62 13.83 -7.05
C ALA A 40 15.00 13.32 -5.66
N GLY A 41 15.30 14.21 -4.71
CA GLY A 41 15.52 13.83 -3.31
C GLY A 41 14.25 13.23 -2.69
N TRP A 42 13.12 13.92 -2.82
CA TRP A 42 11.84 13.47 -2.30
C TRP A 42 11.38 12.15 -2.94
N GLN A 43 11.52 12.00 -4.26
CA GLN A 43 11.18 10.72 -4.91
C GLN A 43 12.03 9.57 -4.36
N ARG A 44 13.35 9.72 -4.23
CA ARG A 44 14.21 8.68 -3.65
C ARG A 44 13.81 8.33 -2.22
N GLU A 45 13.46 9.32 -1.40
CA GLU A 45 12.97 9.08 -0.05
C GLU A 45 11.70 8.22 -0.05
N ILE A 46 10.71 8.52 -0.90
CA ILE A 46 9.50 7.68 -1.03
C ILE A 46 9.88 6.26 -1.43
N GLY A 47 10.79 6.11 -2.40
CA GLY A 47 11.24 4.80 -2.86
C GLY A 47 11.89 3.97 -1.75
N ILE A 48 12.66 4.61 -0.86
CA ILE A 48 13.27 3.98 0.32
C ILE A 48 12.22 3.63 1.36
N TRP A 49 11.26 4.52 1.63
CA TRP A 49 10.13 4.22 2.52
C TRP A 49 9.32 3.01 2.05
N ASN A 50 9.10 2.91 0.74
CA ASN A 50 8.44 1.74 0.15
C ASN A 50 9.22 0.45 0.42
N LEU A 51 10.55 0.46 0.27
CA LEU A 51 11.38 -0.71 0.59
C LEU A 51 11.28 -1.09 2.07
N ALA A 52 11.27 -0.12 2.98
CA ALA A 52 11.13 -0.40 4.42
C ALA A 52 9.78 -1.07 4.75
N VAL A 53 8.68 -0.60 4.17
CA VAL A 53 7.35 -1.19 4.36
C VAL A 53 7.27 -2.59 3.73
N LEU A 54 7.92 -2.82 2.58
CA LEU A 54 7.97 -4.14 1.94
C LEU A 54 8.56 -5.21 2.88
N ILE A 55 9.61 -4.89 3.65
CA ILE A 55 10.18 -5.82 4.62
C ILE A 55 9.15 -6.23 5.68
N ILE A 56 8.33 -5.28 6.16
CA ILE A 56 7.27 -5.55 7.14
C ILE A 56 6.21 -6.49 6.54
N ILE A 57 5.78 -6.22 5.30
CA ILE A 57 4.79 -7.05 4.60
C ILE A 57 5.33 -8.46 4.39
N LEU A 58 6.59 -8.60 3.94
CA LEU A 58 7.24 -9.89 3.75
C LEU A 58 7.32 -10.68 5.05
N ALA A 59 7.72 -10.04 6.15
CA ALA A 59 7.84 -10.68 7.46
C ALA A 59 6.51 -11.33 7.91
N ILE A 60 5.38 -10.63 7.71
CA ILE A 60 4.05 -11.13 8.09
C ILE A 60 3.59 -12.29 7.20
N ASN A 61 4.00 -12.30 5.93
CA ASN A 61 3.71 -13.40 5.02
C ASN A 61 4.56 -14.64 5.31
N ILE A 62 5.81 -14.47 5.75
CA ILE A 62 6.71 -15.56 6.14
C ILE A 62 6.28 -16.15 7.49
N LYS A 63 6.06 -15.30 8.49
CA LYS A 63 5.68 -15.71 9.84
C LYS A 63 4.39 -15.02 10.25
N TYR A 64 3.29 -15.75 10.05
CA TYR A 64 1.97 -15.27 10.42
C TYR A 64 1.84 -15.12 11.94
N ASP A 65 1.46 -13.92 12.36
CA ASP A 65 1.01 -13.62 13.71
C ASP A 65 -0.17 -12.63 13.66
N TRP A 66 -1.21 -12.89 14.45
CA TRP A 66 -2.44 -12.11 14.41
C TRP A 66 -2.28 -10.69 14.98
N PHE A 67 -1.40 -10.49 15.95
CA PHE A 67 -1.11 -9.16 16.46
C PHE A 67 -0.38 -8.34 15.40
N TYR A 68 0.72 -8.85 14.85
CA TYR A 68 1.51 -8.13 13.84
C TYR A 68 0.75 -7.90 12.54
N LEU A 69 -0.11 -8.83 12.12
CA LEU A 69 -0.99 -8.62 10.96
C LEU A 69 -1.91 -7.41 11.17
N ARG A 70 -2.53 -7.26 12.34
CA ARG A 70 -3.41 -6.10 12.63
C ARG A 70 -2.64 -4.78 12.58
N ILE A 71 -1.42 -4.74 13.12
CA ILE A 71 -0.58 -3.54 13.09
C ILE A 71 -0.26 -3.16 11.64
N ALA A 72 0.17 -4.11 10.80
CA ALA A 72 0.45 -3.81 9.40
C ALA A 72 -0.81 -3.41 8.61
N LEU A 73 -1.94 -4.08 8.83
CA LEU A 73 -3.19 -3.70 8.18
C LEU A 73 -3.61 -2.28 8.58
N LEU A 74 -3.47 -1.89 9.85
CA LEU A 74 -3.77 -0.54 10.30
C LEU A 74 -2.87 0.49 9.61
N ALA A 75 -1.56 0.22 9.55
CA ALA A 75 -0.60 1.09 8.87
C ALA A 75 -0.92 1.22 7.37
N LEU A 76 -1.22 0.12 6.69
CA LEU A 76 -1.58 0.10 5.27
C LEU A 76 -2.90 0.82 5.00
N ILE A 77 -3.91 0.66 5.85
CA ILE A 77 -5.21 1.34 5.70
C ILE A 77 -5.04 2.86 5.88
N ILE A 78 -4.39 3.30 6.96
CA ILE A 78 -4.17 4.73 7.22
C ILE A 78 -3.29 5.34 6.12
N GLY A 79 -2.19 4.67 5.80
CA GLY A 79 -1.28 5.09 4.72
C GLY A 79 -1.97 5.14 3.37
N GLY A 80 -2.73 4.11 3.00
CA GLY A 80 -3.46 4.03 1.74
C GLY A 80 -4.53 5.14 1.62
N ILE A 81 -5.28 5.41 2.69
CA ILE A 81 -6.25 6.53 2.67
C ILE A 81 -5.52 7.87 2.52
N GLY A 82 -4.45 8.10 3.29
CA GLY A 82 -3.69 9.35 3.22
C GLY A 82 -3.04 9.57 1.85
N ILE A 83 -2.34 8.57 1.33
CA ILE A 83 -1.68 8.61 0.02
C ILE A 83 -2.72 8.73 -1.10
N GLY A 84 -3.79 7.94 -1.07
CA GLY A 84 -4.88 8.01 -2.04
C GLY A 84 -5.54 9.39 -2.09
N THR A 85 -5.73 10.02 -0.92
CA THR A 85 -6.27 11.39 -0.83
C THR A 85 -5.30 12.42 -1.39
N ASN A 86 -4.01 12.31 -1.09
CA ASN A 86 -2.99 13.18 -1.65
C ASN A 86 -2.92 13.08 -3.18
N HIS A 87 -3.07 11.85 -3.73
CA HIS A 87 -3.19 11.64 -5.16
C HIS A 87 -4.47 12.26 -5.73
N LEU A 88 -5.62 12.09 -5.07
CA LEU A 88 -6.89 12.65 -5.51
C LEU A 88 -6.84 14.18 -5.59
N LEU A 89 -6.31 14.85 -4.56
CA LEU A 89 -6.16 16.30 -4.55
C LEU A 89 -5.29 16.79 -5.71
N ASN A 90 -4.17 16.12 -5.97
CA ASN A 90 -3.30 16.44 -7.10
C ASN A 90 -3.97 16.16 -8.46
N TYR A 91 -4.82 15.14 -8.56
CA TYR A 91 -5.60 14.91 -9.77
C TYR A 91 -6.65 16.01 -9.98
N MET A 92 -7.30 16.49 -8.92
CA MET A 92 -8.27 17.58 -9.02
C MET A 92 -7.62 18.90 -9.48
N GLU A 93 -6.36 19.13 -9.11
CA GLU A 93 -5.64 20.35 -9.47
C GLU A 93 -4.94 20.25 -10.84
N TYR A 94 -4.25 19.15 -11.12
CA TYR A 94 -3.37 19.01 -12.29
C TYR A 94 -3.89 18.03 -13.34
N HIS A 95 -5.00 17.33 -13.08
CA HIS A 95 -5.60 16.33 -13.98
C HIS A 95 -4.65 15.26 -14.50
N SER A 96 -3.57 14.96 -13.75
CA SER A 96 -2.62 13.91 -14.12
C SER A 96 -3.27 12.51 -14.03
N PRO A 97 -3.25 11.72 -15.11
CA PRO A 97 -3.74 10.34 -15.08
C PRO A 97 -3.03 9.45 -14.05
N VAL A 98 -1.74 9.70 -13.79
CA VAL A 98 -0.97 8.97 -12.78
C VAL A 98 -1.54 9.20 -11.39
N ASN A 99 -1.94 10.44 -11.08
CA ASN A 99 -2.60 10.76 -9.82
C ASN A 99 -4.01 10.17 -9.73
N ALA A 100 -4.78 10.11 -10.81
CA ALA A 100 -6.08 9.44 -10.81
C ALA A 100 -5.95 7.93 -10.52
N ILE A 101 -5.02 7.26 -11.20
CA ILE A 101 -4.72 5.83 -10.99
C ILE A 101 -4.23 5.60 -9.56
N GLY A 102 -3.27 6.40 -9.10
CA GLY A 102 -2.75 6.32 -7.74
C GLY A 102 -3.84 6.49 -6.67
N ALA A 103 -4.77 7.42 -6.86
CA ALA A 103 -5.90 7.60 -5.94
C ALA A 103 -6.80 6.35 -5.92
N PHE A 104 -7.20 5.86 -7.10
CA PHE A 104 -8.07 4.70 -7.23
C PHE A 104 -7.46 3.43 -6.61
N GLU A 105 -6.21 3.13 -6.94
CA GLU A 105 -5.50 1.94 -6.45
C GLU A 105 -5.39 1.95 -4.92
N ASN A 106 -5.02 3.09 -4.34
CA ASN A 106 -4.85 3.22 -2.90
C ASN A 106 -6.18 3.06 -2.13
N TYR A 107 -7.28 3.65 -2.63
CA TYR A 107 -8.59 3.45 -2.00
C TYR A 107 -9.10 2.02 -2.16
N LEU A 108 -8.92 1.41 -3.34
CA LEU A 108 -9.31 0.03 -3.58
C LEU A 108 -8.57 -0.94 -2.64
N LEU A 109 -7.27 -0.76 -2.49
CA LEU A 109 -6.47 -1.55 -1.55
C LEU A 109 -6.88 -1.31 -0.10
N ALA A 110 -7.12 -0.05 0.30
CA ALA A 110 -7.59 0.28 1.65
C ALA A 110 -8.91 -0.43 2.00
N ILE A 111 -9.89 -0.37 1.11
CA ILE A 111 -11.16 -1.08 1.26
C ILE A 111 -10.93 -2.60 1.28
N GLY A 112 -10.07 -3.11 0.40
CA GLY A 112 -9.69 -4.51 0.37
C GLY A 112 -9.08 -4.99 1.69
N TRP A 113 -8.17 -4.23 2.29
CA TRP A 113 -7.57 -4.57 3.58
C TRP A 113 -8.59 -4.54 4.71
N ILE A 114 -9.53 -3.60 4.72
CA ILE A 114 -10.64 -3.56 5.69
C ILE A 114 -11.48 -4.84 5.58
N VAL A 115 -11.91 -5.19 4.37
CA VAL A 115 -12.70 -6.41 4.13
C VAL A 115 -11.91 -7.66 4.52
N GLY A 116 -10.64 -7.75 4.11
CA GLY A 116 -9.78 -8.88 4.43
C GLY A 116 -9.48 -9.02 5.92
N TRP A 117 -9.36 -7.91 6.65
CA TRP A 117 -9.27 -7.90 8.11
C TRP A 117 -10.53 -8.52 8.69
N LEU A 118 -11.71 -8.04 8.30
CA LEU A 118 -12.99 -8.55 8.82
C LEU A 118 -13.11 -10.06 8.61
N ILE A 119 -12.77 -10.57 7.43
CA ILE A 119 -12.76 -12.01 7.12
C ILE A 119 -11.80 -12.78 8.05
N GLU A 120 -10.57 -12.28 8.24
CA GLU A 120 -9.59 -12.92 9.11
C GLU A 120 -10.07 -12.95 10.57
N ARG A 121 -10.63 -11.84 11.05
CA ARG A 121 -11.13 -11.71 12.42
C ARG A 121 -12.23 -12.74 12.71
N HIS A 122 -13.16 -12.94 11.77
CA HIS A 122 -14.20 -13.96 11.91
C HIS A 122 -13.60 -15.37 11.97
N SER A 123 -12.60 -15.66 11.14
CA SER A 123 -11.90 -16.95 11.12
C SER A 123 -11.19 -17.24 12.44
N ILE A 124 -10.49 -16.25 13.01
CA ILE A 124 -9.79 -16.38 14.31
C ILE A 124 -10.78 -16.58 15.46
N LYS A 125 -11.89 -15.83 15.48
CA LYS A 125 -12.94 -16.02 16.50
C LYS A 125 -13.50 -17.44 16.48
N LYS A 126 -13.79 -17.99 15.29
CA LYS A 126 -14.30 -19.35 15.14
C LYS A 126 -13.32 -20.40 15.67
N LEU A 127 -12.03 -20.26 15.34
CA LEU A 127 -10.97 -21.16 15.82
C LEU A 127 -10.80 -21.15 17.35
N ASN A 128 -11.00 -19.99 17.98
CA ASN A 128 -10.91 -19.86 19.43
C ASN A 128 -12.16 -20.39 20.14
N ALA A 129 -13.34 -20.32 19.52
CA ALA A 129 -14.58 -20.87 20.07
C ALA A 129 -14.67 -22.40 19.98
N SER A 130 -13.85 -23.03 19.13
CA SER A 130 -13.78 -24.49 18.95
C SER A 130 -12.68 -25.17 19.79
N LYS A 131 -11.98 -24.40 20.64
CA LYS A 131 -10.96 -24.90 21.58
C LYS A 131 -11.55 -24.89 22.98
#